data_AF-A0A0M9WFQ2-F1
#
_entry.id   AF-A0A0M9WFQ2-F1
#
_cell.length_a   1.000
_cell.length_b   1.000
_cell.length_c   1.000
_cell.angle_alpha   90.00
_cell.angle_beta   90.00
_cell.angle_gamma   90.00
#
_symmetry.space_group_name_H-M   'P 1'
#
loop_
_entity.id
_entity.type
_entity.pdbx_description
1 polymer ?
#
loop_
_entity_poly.entity_id
_entity_poly.type
_entity_poly.pdbx_seq_one_letter_code
_entity_poly.pdbx_strand_id
1 'polypeptide(L)'
;MSHEMSHMGPRAFNHDNSTDAEAEYDRLRDLARQEASKRGQCFGRSKEAYSSGDGAGAKQLSEEGKAHGRKMEEYNRQASEFIFRENNANGRVEADTIDLHGQFVEEAEEILEERIKYAKSHGQNHLHVIVGKGNHSANHIQKIKPRVEQVCRELGLQYATEDNAGRIYVNLTGGDAVMPPSTGHQGGSSGYPGHQQGHGQHQGQQQPDELEELAKKVLPKVLRKLEKACCVVM
;
A
#
# COMPACT_ATOMS: atom_id res chain seq x y z
N MET A 1 17.86 17.21 -4.16
CA MET A 1 17.47 16.10 -3.28
C MET A 1 17.11 14.91 -4.17
N SER A 2 18.02 13.98 -4.36
CA SER A 2 17.78 12.72 -5.07
C SER A 2 16.87 11.85 -4.20
N HIS A 3 15.63 11.61 -4.63
CA HIS A 3 14.78 10.63 -3.97
C HIS A 3 15.43 9.24 -4.14
N GLU A 4 15.97 8.69 -3.04
CA GLU A 4 16.41 7.29 -2.96
C GLU A 4 15.17 6.39 -3.16
N MET A 5 14.95 6.00 -4.41
CA MET A 5 13.88 5.07 -4.75
C MET A 5 14.29 3.66 -4.32
N SER A 6 13.54 3.15 -3.36
CA SER A 6 13.88 1.96 -2.58
C SER A 6 13.62 0.71 -3.41
N HIS A 7 14.68 -0.05 -3.70
CA HIS A 7 14.60 -1.38 -4.28
C HIS A 7 13.91 -2.33 -3.29
N MET A 8 12.78 -2.93 -3.66
CA MET A 8 12.17 -4.02 -2.91
C MET A 8 12.89 -5.33 -3.26
N GLY A 9 13.31 -6.07 -2.24
CA GLY A 9 13.90 -7.40 -2.32
C GLY A 9 12.88 -8.51 -2.62
N PRO A 10 13.30 -9.78 -2.56
CA PRO A 10 12.78 -10.87 -3.41
C PRO A 10 11.37 -11.40 -3.09
N ARG A 11 10.55 -10.75 -2.25
CA ARG A 11 9.13 -11.13 -2.04
C ARG A 11 8.26 -9.92 -1.71
N ALA A 12 7.44 -9.51 -2.69
CA ALA A 12 6.47 -8.41 -2.55
C ALA A 12 5.10 -8.83 -2.01
N PHE A 13 4.83 -10.14 -1.86
CA PHE A 13 3.56 -10.70 -1.39
C PHE A 13 3.67 -11.32 0.00
N ASN A 14 2.60 -11.23 0.78
CA ASN A 14 2.57 -11.70 2.17
C ASN A 14 2.14 -13.17 2.29
N HIS A 15 1.60 -13.75 1.22
CA HIS A 15 1.16 -15.14 1.12
C HIS A 15 1.91 -15.85 -0.03
N ASP A 16 1.98 -17.18 -0.02
CA ASP A 16 2.52 -17.96 -1.15
C ASP A 16 1.65 -17.72 -2.39
N ASN A 17 2.11 -16.83 -3.26
CA ASN A 17 1.48 -16.48 -4.53
C ASN A 17 2.22 -17.13 -5.69
N SER A 18 1.52 -17.29 -6.81
CA SER A 18 2.11 -17.81 -8.04
C SER A 18 3.26 -16.91 -8.49
N THR A 19 4.37 -17.51 -8.93
CA THR A 19 5.54 -16.84 -9.53
C THR A 19 5.18 -15.80 -10.60
N ASP A 20 4.04 -15.98 -11.28
CA ASP A 20 3.56 -15.06 -12.31
C ASP A 20 3.09 -13.72 -11.75
N ALA A 21 2.53 -13.69 -10.54
CA ALA A 21 2.08 -12.45 -9.89
C ALA A 21 3.29 -11.62 -9.40
N GLU A 22 4.32 -12.30 -8.88
CA GLU A 22 5.61 -11.68 -8.55
C GLU A 22 6.27 -11.04 -9.78
N ALA A 23 6.32 -11.79 -10.88
CA ALA A 23 6.90 -11.30 -12.12
C ALA A 23 6.17 -10.06 -12.68
N GLU A 24 4.83 -10.03 -12.64
CA GLU A 24 4.08 -8.87 -13.15
C GLU A 24 4.24 -7.64 -12.25
N TYR A 25 4.23 -7.81 -10.92
CA TYR A 25 4.50 -6.72 -9.99
C TYR A 25 5.89 -6.11 -10.23
N ASP A 26 6.93 -6.95 -10.30
CA ASP A 26 8.30 -6.51 -10.53
C ASP A 26 8.44 -5.82 -11.88
N ARG A 27 7.82 -6.37 -12.93
CA ARG A 27 7.78 -5.77 -14.26
C ARG A 27 7.19 -4.35 -14.22
N LEU A 28 6.05 -4.16 -13.54
CA LEU A 28 5.42 -2.84 -13.44
C LEU A 28 6.30 -1.84 -12.67
N ARG A 29 6.92 -2.26 -11.56
CA ARG A 29 7.87 -1.43 -10.81
C ARG A 29 9.12 -1.11 -11.63
N ASP A 30 9.61 -2.04 -12.43
CA ASP A 30 10.77 -1.80 -13.30
C ASP A 30 10.46 -0.87 -14.47
N LEU A 31 9.26 -0.95 -15.05
CA LEU A 31 8.79 0.03 -16.03
C LEU A 31 8.71 1.44 -15.43
N ALA A 32 8.19 1.56 -14.21
CA ALA A 32 8.19 2.84 -13.48
C ALA A 32 9.62 3.37 -13.26
N ARG A 33 10.56 2.52 -12.83
CA ARG A 33 11.98 2.90 -12.66
C ARG A 33 12.61 3.40 -13.96
N GLN A 34 12.36 2.72 -15.08
CA GLN A 34 12.87 3.14 -16.39
C GLN A 34 12.34 4.52 -16.80
N GLU A 35 11.05 4.78 -16.62
CA GLU A 35 10.45 6.08 -16.89
C GLU A 35 10.99 7.17 -15.94
N ALA A 36 11.25 6.83 -14.67
CA ALA A 36 11.89 7.74 -13.72
C ALA A 36 13.32 8.13 -14.15
N SER A 37 14.11 7.17 -14.65
CA SER A 37 15.44 7.45 -15.20
C SER A 37 15.38 8.38 -16.41
N LYS A 38 14.46 8.14 -17.36
CA LYS A 38 14.25 9.02 -18.53
C LYS A 38 13.83 10.42 -18.10
N ARG A 39 12.89 10.54 -17.16
CA ARG A 39 12.48 11.81 -16.55
C ARG A 39 13.67 12.58 -15.98
N GLY A 40 14.53 11.90 -15.21
CA GLY A 40 15.74 12.49 -14.64
C GLY A 40 16.69 13.03 -15.71
N GLN A 41 16.91 12.28 -16.80
CA GLN A 41 17.73 12.69 -17.94
C GLN A 41 17.14 13.92 -18.66
N CYS A 42 15.84 13.92 -18.93
CA CYS A 42 15.16 15.06 -19.56
C CYS A 42 15.29 16.33 -18.71
N PHE A 43 15.09 16.24 -17.40
CA PHE A 43 15.24 17.41 -16.52
C PHE A 43 16.70 17.87 -16.35
N GLY A 44 17.66 16.95 -16.32
CA GLY A 44 19.08 17.29 -16.37
C GLY A 44 19.42 18.11 -17.61
N ARG A 45 19.05 17.59 -18.79
CA ARG A 45 19.27 18.27 -20.07
C ARG A 45 18.49 19.58 -20.20
N SER A 46 17.27 19.64 -19.66
CA SER A 46 16.44 20.85 -19.63
C SER A 46 17.14 21.97 -18.86
N LYS A 47 17.74 21.63 -17.70
CA LYS A 47 18.49 22.58 -16.88
C LYS A 47 19.75 23.09 -17.59
N GLU A 48 20.46 22.20 -18.29
CA GLU A 48 21.63 22.55 -19.10
C GLU A 48 21.26 23.50 -20.25
N ALA A 49 20.21 23.19 -21.00
CA ALA A 49 19.70 24.03 -22.09
C ALA A 49 19.26 25.43 -21.60
N TYR A 50 18.61 25.48 -20.43
CA TYR A 50 18.24 26.77 -19.83
C TYR A 50 19.49 27.59 -19.45
N SER A 51 20.49 26.94 -18.88
CA SER A 51 21.74 27.57 -18.47
C SER A 51 22.59 28.06 -19.65
N SER A 52 22.43 27.46 -20.84
CA SER A 52 23.08 27.91 -22.08
C SER A 52 22.27 28.96 -22.86
N GLY A 53 21.12 29.40 -22.35
CA GLY A 53 20.25 30.39 -22.98
C GLY A 53 19.28 29.81 -24.02
N ASP A 54 19.23 28.50 -24.21
CA ASP A 54 18.25 27.82 -25.05
C ASP A 54 16.95 27.54 -24.26
N GLY A 55 16.15 28.60 -24.08
CA GLY A 55 14.87 28.50 -23.38
C GLY A 55 13.83 27.62 -24.10
N ALA A 56 13.88 27.55 -25.44
CA ALA A 56 12.94 26.74 -26.21
C ALA A 56 13.25 25.24 -26.05
N GLY A 57 14.52 24.84 -26.18
CA GLY A 57 14.96 23.47 -25.94
C GLY A 57 14.76 23.06 -24.48
N ALA A 58 15.02 23.97 -23.52
CA ALA A 58 14.75 23.73 -22.11
C ALA A 58 13.26 23.41 -21.86
N LYS A 59 12.35 24.18 -22.46
CA LYS A 59 10.91 23.96 -22.33
C LYS A 59 10.49 22.62 -22.92
N GLN A 60 10.95 22.29 -24.13
CA GLN A 60 10.63 21.01 -24.77
C GLN A 60 11.09 19.81 -23.92
N LEU A 61 12.33 19.84 -23.42
CA LEU A 61 12.87 18.80 -22.54
C LEU A 61 12.12 18.72 -21.20
N SER A 62 11.65 19.85 -20.68
CA SER A 62 10.81 19.87 -19.47
C SER A 62 9.46 19.20 -19.72
N GLU A 63 8.81 19.47 -20.85
CA GLU A 63 7.54 18.85 -21.24
C GLU A 63 7.69 17.33 -21.46
N GLU A 64 8.78 16.91 -22.08
CA GLU A 64 9.14 15.49 -22.23
C GLU A 64 9.38 14.81 -20.87
N GLY A 65 10.14 15.47 -19.98
CA GLY A 65 10.37 14.99 -18.61
C GLY A 65 9.06 14.83 -17.82
N LYS A 66 8.12 15.77 -17.97
CA LYS A 66 6.77 15.66 -17.40
C LYS A 66 5.98 14.49 -17.99
N ALA A 67 6.11 14.22 -19.29
CA ALA A 67 5.46 13.08 -19.92
C ALA A 67 5.98 11.74 -19.38
N HIS A 68 7.30 11.61 -19.20
CA HIS A 68 7.88 10.45 -18.52
C HIS A 68 7.44 10.34 -17.05
N GLY A 69 7.29 11.47 -16.35
CA GLY A 69 6.71 11.51 -15.00
C GLY A 69 5.31 10.89 -14.93
N ARG A 70 4.40 11.31 -15.83
CA ARG A 70 3.05 10.74 -15.90
C ARG A 70 3.05 9.22 -16.17
N LYS A 71 3.96 8.73 -17.03
CA LYS A 71 4.08 7.29 -17.31
C LYS A 71 4.64 6.51 -16.12
N MET A 72 5.66 7.05 -15.44
CA MET A 72 6.21 6.48 -14.21
C MET A 72 5.11 6.32 -13.15
N GLU A 73 4.34 7.37 -12.94
CA GLU A 73 3.22 7.39 -12.00
C GLU A 73 2.14 6.36 -12.36
N GLU A 74 1.78 6.26 -13.65
CA GLU A 74 0.82 5.27 -14.13
C GLU A 74 1.28 3.83 -13.89
N TYR A 75 2.55 3.51 -14.13
CA TYR A 75 3.08 2.18 -13.85
C TYR A 75 3.18 1.89 -12.34
N ASN A 76 3.55 2.88 -11.51
CA ASN A 76 3.52 2.72 -10.06
C ASN A 76 2.10 2.48 -9.56
N ARG A 77 1.12 3.23 -10.08
CA ARG A 77 -0.30 3.01 -9.77
C ARG A 77 -0.69 1.58 -10.09
N GLN A 78 -0.44 1.12 -11.32
CA GLN A 78 -0.76 -0.26 -11.73
C GLN A 78 -0.11 -1.31 -10.81
N ALA A 79 1.16 -1.13 -10.44
CA ALA A 79 1.84 -2.02 -9.51
C ALA A 79 1.17 -2.03 -8.13
N SER A 80 0.82 -0.84 -7.61
CA SER A 80 0.15 -0.66 -6.32
C SER A 80 -1.23 -1.30 -6.28
N GLU A 81 -2.07 -1.12 -7.32
CA GLU A 81 -3.40 -1.76 -7.36
C GLU A 81 -3.29 -3.28 -7.50
N PHE A 82 -2.31 -3.74 -8.28
CA PHE A 82 -2.07 -5.16 -8.47
C PHE A 82 -1.73 -5.83 -7.13
N ILE A 83 -0.69 -5.34 -6.44
CA ILE A 83 -0.26 -5.94 -5.17
C ILE A 83 -1.32 -5.79 -4.07
N PHE A 84 -2.03 -4.66 -4.04
CA PHE A 84 -3.13 -4.44 -3.09
C PHE A 84 -4.22 -5.48 -3.27
N ARG A 85 -4.68 -5.68 -4.52
CA ARG A 85 -5.74 -6.63 -4.85
C ARG A 85 -5.34 -8.06 -4.51
N GLU A 86 -4.12 -8.45 -4.86
CA GLU A 86 -3.62 -9.80 -4.59
C GLU A 86 -3.49 -10.09 -3.09
N ASN A 87 -2.96 -9.14 -2.31
CA ASN A 87 -2.79 -9.33 -0.86
C ASN A 87 -4.13 -9.26 -0.10
N ASN A 88 -5.11 -8.49 -0.60
CA ASN A 88 -6.41 -8.29 0.07
C ASN A 88 -7.55 -9.04 -0.63
N ALA A 89 -7.24 -10.02 -1.48
CA ALA A 89 -8.24 -10.86 -2.13
C ALA A 89 -9.07 -11.63 -1.10
N ASN A 90 -10.32 -11.97 -1.46
CA ASN A 90 -11.22 -12.67 -0.56
C ASN A 90 -10.58 -13.96 0.01
N GLY A 91 -10.60 -14.11 1.33
CA GLY A 91 -10.00 -15.24 2.04
C GLY A 91 -8.49 -15.14 2.28
N ARG A 92 -7.81 -14.05 1.87
CA ARG A 92 -6.40 -13.79 2.22
C ARG A 92 -6.24 -13.09 3.56
N VAL A 93 -7.13 -12.14 3.83
CA VAL A 93 -7.18 -11.37 5.08
C VAL A 93 -8.60 -11.35 5.63
N GLU A 94 -8.70 -11.19 6.95
CA GLU A 94 -9.99 -11.02 7.63
C GLU A 94 -10.63 -9.68 7.26
N ALA A 95 -11.96 -9.57 7.42
CA ALA A 95 -12.71 -8.38 7.04
C ALA A 95 -12.28 -7.10 7.80
N ASP A 96 -11.78 -7.24 9.01
CA ASP A 96 -11.23 -6.18 9.86
C ASP A 96 -9.72 -5.97 9.66
N THR A 97 -9.14 -6.56 8.61
CA THR A 97 -7.72 -6.50 8.30
C THR A 97 -7.48 -5.85 6.94
N ILE A 98 -6.39 -5.10 6.82
CA ILE A 98 -5.88 -4.58 5.56
C ILE A 98 -4.38 -4.86 5.43
N ASP A 99 -3.97 -5.35 4.27
CA ASP A 99 -2.58 -5.61 3.95
C ASP A 99 -1.99 -4.54 3.02
N LEU A 100 -1.02 -3.80 3.56
CA LEU A 100 -0.27 -2.75 2.87
C LEU A 100 1.15 -3.19 2.52
N HIS A 101 1.47 -4.46 2.71
CA HIS A 101 2.75 -5.03 2.30
C HIS A 101 2.99 -4.83 0.79
N GLY A 102 4.22 -4.48 0.43
CA GLY A 102 4.62 -4.24 -0.96
C GLY A 102 4.22 -2.86 -1.50
N GLN A 103 3.51 -2.05 -0.73
CA GLN A 103 3.20 -0.67 -1.10
C GLN A 103 4.39 0.26 -0.86
N PHE A 104 4.47 1.35 -1.62
CA PHE A 104 5.30 2.50 -1.24
C PHE A 104 4.63 3.28 -0.12
N VAL A 105 5.42 4.13 0.55
CA VAL A 105 4.99 4.83 1.78
C VAL A 105 3.77 5.70 1.52
N GLU A 106 3.80 6.45 0.42
CA GLU A 106 2.74 7.35 -0.01
C GLU A 106 1.48 6.57 -0.41
N GLU A 107 1.65 5.46 -1.13
CA GLU A 107 0.54 4.56 -1.52
C GLU A 107 -0.15 3.96 -0.28
N ALA A 108 0.65 3.47 0.69
CA ALA A 108 0.16 2.85 1.92
C ALA A 108 -0.63 3.85 2.80
N GLU A 109 -0.14 5.09 2.91
CA GLU A 109 -0.81 6.16 3.64
C GLU A 109 -2.23 6.41 3.11
N GLU A 110 -2.37 6.61 1.81
CA GLU A 110 -3.66 6.97 1.21
C GLU A 110 -4.67 5.83 1.28
N ILE A 111 -4.20 4.60 0.98
CA ILE A 111 -5.01 3.39 1.13
C ILE A 111 -5.49 3.24 2.59
N LEU A 112 -4.60 3.46 3.56
CA LEU A 112 -4.95 3.37 4.98
C LEU A 112 -5.99 4.41 5.40
N GLU A 113 -5.81 5.67 5.00
CA GLU A 113 -6.75 6.73 5.33
C GLU A 113 -8.17 6.42 4.83
N GLU A 114 -8.30 5.96 3.59
CA GLU A 114 -9.61 5.64 3.01
C GLU A 114 -10.20 4.38 3.63
N ARG A 115 -9.39 3.35 3.95
CA ARG A 115 -9.87 2.18 4.69
C ARG A 115 -10.37 2.55 6.09
N ILE A 116 -9.69 3.45 6.81
CA ILE A 116 -10.12 3.95 8.12
C ILE A 116 -11.45 4.71 8.01
N LYS A 117 -11.57 5.61 7.02
CA LYS A 117 -12.82 6.36 6.78
C LYS A 117 -13.99 5.41 6.51
N TYR A 118 -13.75 4.42 5.65
CA TYR A 118 -14.72 3.37 5.34
C TYR A 118 -15.07 2.54 6.59
N ALA A 119 -14.09 2.12 7.38
CA ALA A 119 -14.30 1.33 8.60
C ALA A 119 -15.22 2.05 9.58
N LYS A 120 -14.94 3.34 9.83
CA LYS A 120 -15.73 4.19 10.71
C LYS A 120 -17.15 4.38 10.20
N SER A 121 -17.35 4.60 8.89
CA SER A 121 -18.69 4.79 8.34
C SER A 121 -19.56 3.54 8.38
N HIS A 122 -18.94 2.36 8.47
CA HIS A 122 -19.62 1.06 8.58
C HIS A 122 -19.68 0.52 10.01
N GLY A 123 -19.35 1.33 11.02
CA GLY A 123 -19.45 0.96 12.43
C GLY A 123 -18.41 -0.06 12.90
N GLN A 124 -17.29 -0.22 12.18
CA GLN A 124 -16.17 -1.02 12.66
C GLN A 124 -15.46 -0.29 13.81
N ASN A 125 -15.16 -1.04 14.88
CA ASN A 125 -14.54 -0.48 16.09
C ASN A 125 -13.01 -0.53 16.05
N HIS A 126 -12.43 -1.38 15.20
CA HIS A 126 -10.99 -1.57 15.08
C HIS A 126 -10.59 -1.96 13.66
N LEU A 127 -9.29 -1.89 13.38
CA LEU A 127 -8.68 -2.30 12.13
C LEU A 127 -7.29 -2.89 12.41
N HIS A 128 -6.99 -4.05 11.83
CA HIS A 128 -5.65 -4.62 11.79
C HIS A 128 -4.94 -4.21 10.49
N VAL A 129 -3.75 -3.63 10.59
CA VAL A 129 -2.98 -3.13 9.45
C VAL A 129 -1.70 -3.93 9.33
N ILE A 130 -1.54 -4.69 8.25
CA ILE A 130 -0.31 -5.41 7.96
C ILE A 130 0.63 -4.50 7.17
N VAL A 131 1.79 -4.20 7.75
CA VAL A 131 2.82 -3.31 7.21
C VAL A 131 4.04 -4.06 6.66
N GLY A 132 4.03 -5.40 6.75
CA GLY A 132 5.13 -6.28 6.37
C GLY A 132 6.29 -6.26 7.35
N LYS A 133 7.18 -7.26 7.34
CA LYS A 133 8.26 -7.42 8.35
C LYS A 133 9.54 -6.62 8.07
N GLY A 134 9.58 -5.86 6.98
CA GLY A 134 10.79 -5.14 6.55
C GLY A 134 11.87 -6.02 5.93
N ASN A 135 11.73 -7.35 5.89
CA ASN A 135 12.72 -8.27 5.31
C ASN A 135 13.03 -8.01 3.82
N HIS A 136 12.17 -7.27 3.12
CA HIS A 136 12.25 -7.06 1.67
C HIS A 136 12.20 -5.58 1.28
N SER A 137 12.20 -4.65 2.22
CA SER A 137 12.45 -3.24 1.90
C SER A 137 13.93 -3.02 1.60
N ALA A 138 14.25 -2.01 0.79
CA ALA A 138 15.64 -1.58 0.60
C ALA A 138 16.31 -1.39 1.98
N ASN A 139 17.45 -2.05 2.18
CA ASN A 139 18.22 -2.03 3.43
C ASN A 139 17.51 -2.64 4.66
N HIS A 140 16.48 -3.47 4.45
CA HIS A 140 15.67 -4.09 5.52
C HIS A 140 14.90 -3.08 6.41
N ILE A 141 14.65 -1.86 5.90
CA ILE A 141 13.97 -0.80 6.64
C ILE A 141 12.45 -0.86 6.43
N GLN A 142 11.70 -1.20 7.48
CA GLN A 142 10.24 -1.18 7.48
C GLN A 142 9.70 0.26 7.40
N LYS A 143 9.67 0.87 6.20
CA LYS A 143 9.28 2.27 5.98
C LYS A 143 7.78 2.52 6.15
N ILE A 144 6.95 1.49 5.97
CA ILE A 144 5.48 1.62 6.06
C ILE A 144 5.03 1.79 7.51
N LYS A 145 5.61 1.02 8.46
CA LYS A 145 5.26 1.10 9.89
C LYS A 145 5.25 2.54 10.44
N PRO A 146 6.36 3.31 10.39
CA PRO A 146 6.38 4.65 10.95
C PRO A 146 5.35 5.57 10.29
N ARG A 147 5.04 5.35 9.00
CA ARG A 147 4.01 6.13 8.31
C ARG A 147 2.60 5.79 8.78
N VAL A 148 2.28 4.51 8.95
CA VAL A 148 0.99 4.06 9.51
C VAL A 148 0.77 4.62 10.90
N GLU A 149 1.80 4.57 11.74
CA GLU A 149 1.75 5.17 13.08
C GLU A 149 1.52 6.69 13.02
N GLN A 150 2.14 7.38 12.07
CA GLN A 150 1.93 8.82 11.86
C GLN A 150 0.48 9.12 11.44
N VAL A 151 -0.09 8.38 10.50
CA VAL A 151 -1.49 8.54 10.07
C VAL A 151 -2.44 8.33 11.26
N CYS A 152 -2.18 7.33 12.10
CA CYS A 152 -3.00 7.10 13.30
C CYS A 152 -2.95 8.31 14.26
N ARG A 153 -1.75 8.87 14.51
CA ARG A 153 -1.60 10.09 15.33
C ARG A 153 -2.31 11.29 14.73
N GLU A 154 -2.17 11.51 13.42
CA GLU A 154 -2.81 12.61 12.69
C GLU A 154 -4.35 12.52 12.75
N LEU A 155 -4.90 11.31 12.77
CA LEU A 155 -6.33 11.05 12.89
C LEU A 155 -6.84 10.94 14.34
N GLY A 156 -5.97 11.15 15.33
CA GLY A 156 -6.32 11.04 16.76
C GLY A 156 -6.68 9.62 17.20
N LEU A 157 -6.16 8.60 16.51
CA LEU A 157 -6.43 7.19 16.78
C LEU A 157 -5.34 6.59 17.66
N GLN A 158 -5.75 5.78 18.62
CA GLN A 158 -4.83 4.95 19.39
C GLN A 158 -4.49 3.68 18.61
N TYR A 159 -3.24 3.23 18.72
CA TYR A 159 -2.77 2.03 18.04
C TYR A 159 -1.80 1.23 18.92
N ALA A 160 -1.68 -0.07 18.65
CA ALA A 160 -0.72 -0.97 19.28
C ALA A 160 -0.03 -1.82 18.20
N THR A 161 1.28 -2.03 18.34
CA THR A 161 1.98 -3.00 17.48
C THR A 161 1.73 -4.41 18.03
N GLU A 162 1.29 -5.33 17.17
CA GLU A 162 1.16 -6.74 17.53
C GLU A 162 2.52 -7.44 17.46
N ASP A 163 2.78 -8.39 18.37
CA ASP A 163 4.05 -9.13 18.48
C ASP A 163 4.43 -9.91 17.20
N ASN A 164 3.48 -10.10 16.28
CA ASN A 164 3.71 -10.67 14.96
C ASN A 164 4.30 -9.64 13.97
N ALA A 165 5.53 -9.18 14.25
CA ALA A 165 6.58 -8.55 13.41
C ALA A 165 6.21 -7.61 12.23
N GLY A 166 4.96 -7.18 12.07
CA GLY A 166 4.52 -6.44 10.88
C GLY A 166 3.03 -6.18 10.84
N ARG A 167 2.35 -6.18 12.00
CA ARG A 167 0.92 -5.84 12.11
C ARG A 167 0.69 -4.80 13.21
N ILE A 168 -0.24 -3.89 12.96
CA ILE A 168 -0.63 -2.80 13.85
C ILE A 168 -2.14 -2.87 14.07
N TYR A 169 -2.56 -2.97 15.32
CA TYR A 169 -3.96 -2.79 15.72
C TYR A 169 -4.27 -1.31 15.84
N VAL A 170 -5.36 -0.86 15.23
CA VAL A 170 -5.83 0.53 15.28
C VAL A 170 -7.23 0.54 15.89
N ASN A 171 -7.40 1.28 16.99
CA ASN A 171 -8.72 1.51 17.58
C ASN A 171 -9.41 2.67 16.86
N LEU A 172 -10.60 2.42 16.31
CA LEU A 172 -11.38 3.41 15.55
C LEU A 172 -12.38 4.19 16.40
N THR A 173 -12.64 3.74 17.64
CA THR A 173 -13.63 4.32 18.56
C THR A 173 -13.14 5.56 19.33
N GLY A 174 -11.83 5.85 19.27
CA GLY A 174 -11.22 6.98 19.98
C GLY A 174 -10.87 6.71 21.45
N GLY A 175 -11.13 5.49 21.95
CA GLY A 175 -10.62 5.02 23.25
C GLY A 175 -9.22 4.41 23.17
N ASP A 176 -8.72 3.92 24.31
CA ASP A 176 -7.41 3.26 24.39
C ASP A 176 -7.29 2.08 23.42
N ALA A 177 -6.12 1.89 22.83
CA ALA A 177 -5.83 0.72 22.00
C ALA A 177 -5.59 -0.53 22.87
N VAL A 178 -6.63 -0.97 23.56
CA VAL A 178 -6.65 -2.25 24.25
C VAL A 178 -6.90 -3.32 23.19
N MET A 179 -5.88 -4.14 22.92
CA MET A 179 -6.07 -5.27 22.02
C MET A 179 -7.09 -6.23 22.62
N PRO A 180 -8.08 -6.72 21.85
CA PRO A 180 -8.92 -7.81 22.32
C PRO A 180 -8.01 -9.00 22.65
N PRO A 181 -8.29 -9.78 23.70
CA PRO A 181 -7.50 -10.95 24.03
C PRO A 181 -7.42 -11.83 22.78
N SER A 182 -6.19 -12.12 22.35
CA SER A 182 -5.92 -13.05 21.26
C SER A 182 -6.74 -14.31 21.53
N THR A 183 -7.75 -14.58 20.70
CA THR A 183 -8.33 -15.92 20.59
C THR A 183 -7.30 -16.78 19.89
N GLY A 184 -6.18 -17.04 20.57
CA GLY A 184 -5.18 -17.98 20.16
C GLY A 184 -5.90 -19.31 19.97
N HIS A 185 -6.01 -19.74 18.72
CA HIS A 185 -6.19 -21.14 18.40
C HIS A 185 -4.88 -21.84 18.81
N GLN A 186 -4.73 -22.03 20.13
CA GLN A 186 -3.70 -22.86 20.70
C GLN A 186 -4.06 -24.29 20.27
N GLY A 187 -3.24 -24.85 19.39
CA GLY A 187 -3.33 -26.25 18.97
C GLY A 187 -3.27 -27.15 20.20
N GLY A 188 -4.45 -27.55 20.68
CA GLY A 188 -4.64 -28.55 21.70
C GLY A 188 -4.62 -29.93 21.05
N SER A 189 -3.59 -30.70 21.38
CA SER A 189 -3.50 -32.13 21.08
C SER A 189 -4.72 -32.88 21.66
N SER A 190 -5.51 -33.43 20.74
CA SER A 190 -6.41 -34.59 20.79
C SER A 190 -6.74 -35.25 22.14
N GLY A 191 -8.04 -35.25 22.45
CA GLY A 191 -8.75 -36.25 23.25
C GLY A 191 -10.26 -36.22 22.96
N TYR A 192 -10.74 -37.12 22.08
CA TYR A 192 -12.18 -37.44 21.86
C TYR A 192 -12.74 -38.26 23.05
N PRO A 193 -14.08 -38.36 23.32
CA PRO A 193 -15.22 -38.55 22.38
C PRO A 193 -16.46 -37.66 22.69
N GLY A 194 -17.57 -37.52 21.95
CA GLY A 194 -18.20 -38.08 20.75
C GLY A 194 -19.69 -37.58 20.67
N HIS A 195 -20.33 -37.66 19.48
CA HIS A 195 -21.77 -37.40 19.13
C HIS A 195 -22.30 -35.94 19.17
N GLN A 196 -23.22 -35.42 18.33
CA GLN A 196 -23.98 -35.86 17.14
C GLN A 196 -24.54 -34.60 16.39
N GLN A 197 -24.81 -34.77 15.09
CA GLN A 197 -25.39 -33.90 14.04
C GLN A 197 -26.37 -32.76 14.38
N GLY A 198 -26.28 -31.69 13.58
CA GLY A 198 -27.36 -30.74 13.29
C GLY A 198 -26.97 -29.74 12.19
N HIS A 199 -27.54 -29.92 10.99
CA HIS A 199 -27.38 -29.03 9.83
C HIS A 199 -28.00 -27.64 10.09
N GLY A 200 -27.29 -26.59 9.67
CA GLY A 200 -27.81 -25.23 9.54
C GLY A 200 -27.03 -24.50 8.45
N GLN A 201 -27.58 -24.52 7.24
CA GLN A 201 -27.07 -23.81 6.06
C GLN A 201 -27.29 -22.30 6.27
N HIS A 202 -26.22 -21.51 6.32
CA HIS A 202 -26.32 -20.06 6.16
C HIS A 202 -25.48 -19.65 4.96
N GLN A 203 -26.18 -19.39 3.86
CA GLN A 203 -25.69 -18.70 2.69
C GLN A 203 -25.64 -17.21 3.06
N GLY A 204 -24.46 -16.73 3.44
CA GLY A 204 -24.16 -15.30 3.58
C GLY A 204 -23.67 -14.76 2.26
N GLN A 205 -24.52 -13.97 1.60
CA GLN A 205 -24.27 -13.28 0.35
C GLN A 205 -23.20 -12.19 0.48
N GLN A 206 -22.35 -12.12 -0.54
CA GLN A 206 -21.81 -10.92 -1.19
C GLN A 206 -21.39 -9.75 -0.29
N GLN A 207 -20.07 -9.62 -0.04
CA GLN A 207 -19.38 -8.32 -0.11
C GLN A 207 -17.99 -8.47 -0.75
N PRO A 208 -17.88 -8.55 -2.09
CA PRO A 208 -16.61 -8.49 -2.81
C PRO A 208 -16.30 -7.08 -3.37
N ASP A 209 -17.30 -6.19 -3.45
CA ASP A 209 -17.19 -4.98 -4.26
C ASP A 209 -16.41 -3.85 -3.56
N GLU A 210 -16.31 -3.85 -2.24
CA GLU A 210 -15.91 -2.64 -1.50
C GLU A 210 -14.41 -2.39 -1.46
N LEU A 211 -13.58 -3.44 -1.38
CA LEU A 211 -12.12 -3.33 -1.45
C LEU A 211 -11.63 -3.08 -2.88
N GLU A 212 -12.32 -3.66 -3.87
CA GLU A 212 -12.05 -3.41 -5.29
C GLU A 212 -12.49 -1.99 -5.69
N GLU A 213 -13.63 -1.53 -5.19
CA GLU A 213 -14.09 -0.14 -5.34
C GLU A 213 -13.19 0.86 -4.61
N LEU A 214 -12.67 0.50 -3.43
CA LEU A 214 -11.67 1.30 -2.73
C LEU A 214 -10.43 1.45 -3.62
N ALA A 215 -9.85 0.35 -4.10
CA ALA A 215 -8.71 0.40 -5.02
C ALA A 215 -8.99 1.28 -6.25
N LYS A 216 -10.15 1.12 -6.90
CA LYS A 216 -10.56 1.93 -8.07
C LYS A 216 -10.77 3.42 -7.75
N LYS A 217 -11.18 3.78 -6.53
CA LYS A 217 -11.49 5.16 -6.11
C LYS A 217 -10.30 5.91 -5.52
N VAL A 218 -9.42 5.19 -4.83
CA VAL A 218 -8.26 5.73 -4.10
C VAL A 218 -7.13 6.03 -5.06
N LEU A 219 -6.70 5.00 -5.80
CA LEU A 219 -5.48 5.02 -6.61
C LEU A 219 -5.45 6.12 -7.68
N PRO A 220 -6.57 6.52 -8.31
CA PRO A 220 -6.57 7.67 -9.22
C PRO A 220 -6.48 9.05 -8.53
N LYS A 221 -6.89 9.18 -7.27
CA LYS A 221 -6.84 10.46 -6.51
C LYS A 221 -5.44 10.77 -6.00
N VAL A 222 -4.67 9.73 -5.67
CA VAL A 222 -3.24 9.75 -5.33
C VAL A 222 -2.43 10.51 -6.38
N LEU A 223 -2.62 10.14 -7.64
CA LEU A 223 -1.90 10.71 -8.78
C LEU A 223 -2.08 12.24 -8.88
N ARG A 224 -3.29 12.75 -8.63
CA ARG A 224 -3.57 14.19 -8.70
C ARG A 224 -2.93 15.00 -7.57
N LYS A 225 -2.68 14.41 -6.40
CA LYS A 225 -2.00 15.10 -5.28
C LYS A 225 -0.49 15.19 -5.54
N LEU A 226 0.11 14.16 -6.14
CA LEU A 226 1.53 14.14 -6.48
C LEU A 226 1.88 15.07 -7.66
N GLU A 227 0.98 15.22 -8.65
CA GLU A 227 1.13 16.20 -9.74
C GLU A 227 1.26 17.65 -9.22
N LYS A 228 0.55 18.00 -8.14
CA LYS A 228 0.62 19.35 -7.53
C LYS A 228 1.89 19.57 -6.72
N ALA A 229 2.41 18.53 -6.07
CA ALA A 229 3.64 18.62 -5.27
C ALA A 229 4.91 18.71 -6.14
N CYS A 230 4.90 18.15 -7.36
CA CYS A 230 6.02 18.25 -8.30
C CYS A 230 6.14 19.58 -9.06
N CYS A 231 5.21 20.53 -8.88
CA CYS A 231 5.18 21.80 -9.60
C CYS A 231 5.72 23.01 -8.81
N VAL A 232 6.20 22.83 -7.58
CA VAL A 232 6.75 23.92 -6.75
C VAL A 232 8.27 23.84 -6.66
N VAL A 233 8.94 23.92 -7.80
CA VAL A 233 10.30 24.48 -7.89
C VAL A 233 10.40 25.16 -9.26
N MET A 234 10.05 26.44 -9.31
CA MET A 234 10.49 27.37 -10.36
C MET A 234 11.68 28.15 -9.83
#